data_AF-A0A7J8XNJ6-F1
#
_entry.id   AF-A0A7J8XNJ6-F1
#
_cell.length_a   1.000
_cell.length_b   1.000
_cell.length_c   1.000
_cell.angle_alpha   90.00
_cell.angle_beta   90.00
_cell.angle_gamma   90.00
#
_symmetry.space_group_name_H-M   'P 1'
#
loop_
_entity.id
_entity.type
_entity.pdbx_description
1 polymer ?
#
loop_
_entity_poly.entity_id
_entity_poly.type
_entity_poly.pdbx_seq_one_letter_code
_entity_poly.pdbx_strand_id
1 'polypeptide(L)'
;MVFVMNWCKPAVSFSVVDSVPGFTAPLPFKLETGYTEVDDLEFFYYFVESERNPAEDPLVLWLTGGPGCSSLSGFFLEIGAL
;
A
#
# COMPACT_ATOMS: atom_id res chain seq x y z
N MET A 1 28.62 20.82 20.64
CA MET A 1 28.03 19.53 21.06
C MET A 1 26.93 19.22 20.07
N VAL A 2 27.20 18.33 19.11
CA VAL A 2 26.25 17.92 18.08
C VAL A 2 25.55 16.68 18.60
N PHE A 3 24.25 16.76 18.88
CA PHE A 3 23.42 15.59 19.09
C PHE A 3 22.96 15.10 17.72
N VAL A 4 23.60 14.05 17.20
CA VAL A 4 23.04 13.26 16.10
C VAL A 4 21.99 12.35 16.71
N MET A 5 20.71 12.76 16.65
CA MET A 5 19.60 11.83 16.85
C MET A 5 19.57 10.90 15.64
N ASN A 6 20.22 9.75 15.78
CA ASN A 6 20.04 8.62 14.90
C ASN A 6 18.65 8.05 15.19
N TRP A 7 17.62 8.63 14.56
CA TRP A 7 16.28 8.04 14.59
C TRP A 7 16.39 6.69 13.89
N CYS A 8 16.02 5.62 14.59
CA CYS A 8 15.85 4.31 14.00
C CYS A 8 15.01 4.51 12.72
N LYS A 9 15.49 4.00 11.59
CA LYS A 9 14.72 4.02 10.34
C LYS A 9 13.32 3.51 10.69
N PRO A 10 12.21 4.19 10.31
CA PRO A 10 10.90 3.56 10.38
C PRO A 10 11.04 2.24 9.63
N ALA A 11 10.66 1.14 10.27
CA ALA A 11 10.78 -0.19 9.69
C ALA A 11 9.71 -0.35 8.62
N VAL A 12 9.88 0.35 7.49
CA VAL A 12 9.00 0.21 6.32
C VAL A 12 9.25 -1.18 5.76
N SER A 13 8.37 -2.11 6.14
CA SER A 13 8.35 -3.47 5.61
C SER A 13 7.36 -3.51 4.46
N PHE A 14 7.89 -3.67 3.25
CA PHE A 14 7.09 -3.85 2.04
C PHE A 14 7.46 -5.15 1.33
N SER A 15 6.54 -5.67 0.54
CA SER A 15 6.71 -6.87 -0.28
C SER A 15 5.95 -6.70 -1.58
N VAL A 16 6.64 -6.91 -2.69
CA VAL A 16 6.02 -6.99 -4.02
C VAL A 16 5.27 -8.31 -4.12
N VAL A 17 4.04 -8.27 -4.60
CA VAL A 17 3.18 -9.44 -4.75
C VAL A 17 3.21 -9.87 -6.21
N ASP A 18 3.84 -11.02 -6.49
CA ASP A 18 3.92 -11.57 -7.85
C ASP A 18 2.71 -12.45 -8.22
N SER A 19 2.00 -12.99 -7.22
CA SER A 19 0.85 -13.86 -7.43
C SER A 19 -0.15 -13.77 -6.27
N VAL A 20 -1.44 -13.87 -6.60
CA VAL A 20 -2.55 -13.85 -5.63
C VAL A 20 -3.32 -15.17 -5.74
N PRO A 21 -3.67 -15.83 -4.63
CA PRO A 21 -4.49 -17.03 -4.67
C PRO A 21 -5.81 -16.80 -5.44
N GLY A 22 -6.15 -17.72 -6.35
CA GLY A 22 -7.33 -17.58 -7.21
C GLY A 22 -7.09 -16.84 -8.52
N PHE A 23 -5.94 -16.18 -8.68
CA PHE A 23 -5.51 -15.56 -9.92
C PHE A 23 -4.36 -16.37 -10.56
N THR A 24 -4.64 -17.05 -11.66
CA THR A 24 -3.72 -18.02 -12.27
C THR A 24 -2.76 -17.43 -13.31
N ALA A 25 -3.06 -16.22 -13.80
CA ALA A 25 -2.20 -15.48 -14.71
C ALA A 25 -1.21 -14.57 -13.93
N PRO A 26 -0.15 -14.06 -14.56
CA PRO A 26 0.63 -12.97 -13.98
C PRO A 26 -0.26 -11.74 -13.74
N LEU A 27 -0.07 -11.04 -12.62
CA LEU A 27 -0.83 -9.83 -12.32
C LEU A 27 -0.63 -8.78 -13.42
N PRO A 28 -1.70 -8.11 -13.91
CA PRO A 28 -1.59 -7.13 -14.98
C PRO A 28 -1.00 -5.78 -14.51
N PHE A 29 -0.79 -5.61 -13.21
CA PHE A 29 -0.23 -4.42 -12.58
C PHE A 29 0.76 -4.82 -11.47
N LYS A 30 1.62 -3.88 -11.07
CA LYS A 30 2.53 -4.08 -9.95
C LYS A 30 1.80 -3.80 -8.64
N LEU A 31 1.66 -4.84 -7.83
CA LEU A 31 1.06 -4.80 -6.50
C LEU A 31 2.16 -4.86 -5.44
N GLU A 32 2.11 -3.94 -4.51
CA GLU A 32 2.92 -3.94 -3.29
C GLU A 32 2.01 -3.98 -2.07
N THR A 33 2.45 -4.70 -1.05
CA THR A 33 1.81 -4.71 0.27
C THR A 33 2.83 -4.41 1.33
N GLY A 34 2.41 -3.77 2.41
CA GLY A 34 3.33 -3.46 3.49
C GLY A 34 2.64 -2.87 4.70
N TYR A 35 3.47 -2.51 5.67
CA TYR A 35 3.07 -1.78 6.86
C TYR A 35 3.75 -0.43 6.91
N THR A 36 3.00 0.59 7.31
CA THR A 36 3.51 1.93 7.58
C THR A 36 3.11 2.38 8.98
N GLU A 37 4.00 3.10 9.65
CA GLU A 37 3.78 3.59 11.01
C GLU A 37 3.21 5.01 10.97
N VAL A 38 2.14 5.24 11.72
CA VAL A 38 1.61 6.58 12.01
C VAL A 38 1.41 6.67 13.52
N ASP A 39 2.18 7.55 14.16
CA ASP A 39 2.32 7.59 15.61
C ASP A 39 2.71 6.21 16.17
N ASP A 40 1.96 5.69 17.15
CA ASP A 40 2.18 4.37 17.75
C ASP A 40 1.34 3.25 17.08
N LEU A 41 0.83 3.49 15.87
CA LEU A 41 -0.04 2.58 15.12
C LEU A 41 0.61 2.09 13.82
N GLU A 42 0.42 0.82 13.50
CA GLU A 42 0.84 0.20 12.24
C GLU A 42 -0.37 0.02 11.30
N PHE A 43 -0.27 0.58 10.09
CA PHE A 43 -1.28 0.49 9.05
C PHE A 43 -0.82 -0.43 7.92
N PHE A 44 -1.65 -1.43 7.63
CA PHE A 44 -1.47 -2.27 6.45
C PHE A 44 -1.98 -1.57 5.19
N TYR A 45 -1.25 -1.67 4.07
CA TYR A 45 -1.66 -1.10 2.79
C TYR A 45 -1.57 -2.09 1.62
N TYR A 46 -2.42 -1.86 0.61
CA TYR A 46 -2.27 -2.34 -0.76
C TYR A 46 -1.95 -1.13 -1.64
N PHE A 47 -0.83 -1.19 -2.36
CA PHE A 47 -0.41 -0.15 -3.30
C PHE A 47 -0.34 -0.75 -4.71
N VAL A 48 -1.04 -0.13 -5.64
CA VAL A 48 -1.00 -0.49 -7.06
C VAL A 48 -0.38 0.67 -7.82
N GLU A 49 0.69 0.41 -8.56
CA GLU A 49 1.28 1.42 -9.45
C GLU A 49 0.36 1.72 -10.63
N SER A 50 0.37 2.97 -11.09
CA SER A 50 -0.40 3.38 -12.26
C SER A 50 -0.01 2.57 -13.51
N GLU A 51 -1.00 2.14 -14.29
CA GLU A 51 -0.77 1.42 -15.54
C GLU A 51 -0.28 2.32 -16.69
N ARG A 52 -0.35 3.66 -16.54
CA ARG A 52 0.02 4.63 -17.57
C ARG A 52 1.47 5.08 -17.48
N ASN A 53 1.78 5.95 -16.51
CA ASN A 53 3.13 6.42 -16.25
C ASN A 53 3.32 6.62 -14.73
N PRO A 54 3.70 5.56 -13.97
CA PRO A 54 3.85 5.61 -12.52
C PRO A 54 4.76 6.73 -12.00
N ALA A 55 5.71 7.20 -12.81
CA ALA A 55 6.64 8.24 -12.41
C ALA A 55 6.04 9.66 -12.45
N GLU A 56 5.01 9.87 -13.27
CA GLU A 56 4.38 11.19 -13.49
C GLU A 56 2.93 11.23 -13.00
N ASP A 57 2.30 10.07 -12.81
CA ASP A 57 0.93 9.97 -12.34
C ASP A 57 0.81 10.30 -10.85
N PRO A 58 -0.30 10.92 -10.40
CA PRO A 58 -0.46 11.31 -9.01
C PRO A 58 -0.63 10.10 -8.10
N LEU A 59 -0.13 10.22 -6.86
CA LEU A 59 -0.46 9.29 -5.78
C LEU A 59 -1.89 9.54 -5.30
N VAL A 60 -2.73 8.50 -5.30
CA VAL A 60 -4.09 8.55 -4.80
C VAL A 60 -4.20 7.71 -3.54
N LEU A 61 -4.55 8.35 -2.41
CA LEU A 61 -4.88 7.65 -1.17
C LEU A 61 -6.38 7.37 -1.13
N TRP A 62 -6.74 6.10 -0.97
CA TRP A 62 -8.13 5.67 -0.83
C TRP A 62 -8.41 5.18 0.58
N LEU A 63 -9.40 5.79 1.24
CA LEU A 63 -9.86 5.42 2.58
C LEU A 63 -11.36 5.17 2.52
N THR A 64 -11.78 3.98 2.96
CA THR A 64 -13.21 3.70 3.14
C THR A 64 -13.72 4.34 4.43
N GLY A 65 -14.99 4.73 4.42
CA GLY A 65 -15.63 5.35 5.58
C GLY A 65 -16.04 4.33 6.65
N GLY A 66 -16.81 4.80 7.63
CA GLY A 66 -17.26 3.99 8.77
C GLY A 66 -16.14 3.76 9.80
N PRO A 67 -16.47 3.64 11.09
CA PRO A 67 -15.46 3.32 12.10
C PRO A 67 -15.04 1.85 11.98
N GLY A 68 -13.76 1.60 11.71
CA GLY A 68 -13.16 0.26 11.72
C GLY A 68 -13.37 -0.58 10.46
N CYS A 69 -13.98 -0.03 9.41
CA CYS A 69 -14.08 -0.72 8.13
C CYS A 69 -12.72 -0.74 7.41
N SER A 70 -12.41 -1.85 6.74
CA SER A 70 -11.17 -1.99 5.99
C SER A 70 -11.26 -1.28 4.64
N SER A 71 -10.21 -0.55 4.26
CA SER A 71 -10.11 0.04 2.92
C SER A 71 -9.93 -1.00 1.80
N LEU A 72 -9.65 -2.26 2.16
CA LEU A 72 -9.66 -3.36 1.22
C LEU A 72 -11.05 -3.61 0.61
N SER A 73 -12.15 -3.18 1.24
CA SER A 73 -13.46 -3.26 0.59
C SER A 73 -13.54 -2.36 -0.65
N GLY A 74 -12.95 -1.16 -0.59
CA GLY A 74 -12.86 -0.27 -1.75
C GLY A 74 -12.00 -0.84 -2.87
N PHE A 75 -10.96 -1.59 -2.50
CA PHE A 75 -10.14 -2.31 -3.46
C PHE A 75 -10.92 -3.47 -4.11
N PHE A 76 -11.47 -4.40 -3.34
CA PHE A 76 -12.06 -5.62 -3.92
C PHE A 76 -13.50 -5.48 -4.44
N LEU A 77 -14.25 -4.47 -4.00
CA LEU A 77 -15.69 -4.37 -4.28
C LEU A 77 -16.09 -3.08 -4.98
N GLU A 78 -15.18 -2.12 -5.14
CA GLU A 78 -15.48 -0.82 -5.73
C GLU A 78 -14.60 -0.53 -6.95
N ILE A 79 -13.35 -0.07 -6.75
CA ILE A 79 -12.52 0.52 -7.82
C ILE A 79 -11.11 -0.07 -7.91
N GLY A 80 -10.86 -1.23 -7.30
CA GLY A 80 -9.55 -1.87 -7.42
C GLY A 80 -9.26 -2.37 -8.83
N ALA A 81 -8.02 -2.80 -9.01
CA ALA A 81 -7.49 -3.14 -10.33
C ALA A 81 -7.90 -4.55 -10.84
N LEU A 82 -8.76 -5.28 -10.11
CA LEU A 82 -9.24 -6.64 -10.44
C LEU A 82 -10.76 -6.74 -10.40
#